data_AF-A0A9X0D0A7-F1
#
_entry.id   AF-A0A9X0D0A7-F1
#
_cell.length_a   1.000
_cell.length_b   1.000
_cell.length_c   1.000
_cell.angle_alpha   90.00
_cell.angle_beta   90.00
_cell.angle_gamma   90.00
#
_symmetry.space_group_name_H-M   'P 1'
#
loop_
_entity.id
_entity.type
_entity.pdbx_description
1 polymer ?
#
loop_
_entity_poly.entity_id
_entity_poly.type
_entity_poly.pdbx_seq_one_letter_code
_entity_poly.pdbx_strand_id
1 'polypeptide(L)'
;DIHPLNNREMISLRIQPNLIAHRRLSSLTVDSLRSPSTLFANRRLSSLTVDSHRSPSTLIVHRRLSSVTVDSLRSPSTLFGHRRLSSLTVDSHRSPSTLFAHRRLSSFTVDSLRSPSTLFAHRRLSLLTVDSLCSPSTLFAHRRLSSLTVDSHRSPSLLGKMRKATESE
;
A
#
# COMPACT_ATOMS: atom_id res chain seq x y z
N ASP A 1 -17.43 -16.06 -7.58
CA ASP A 1 -18.51 -15.52 -6.73
C ASP A 1 -17.98 -14.45 -5.77
N ILE A 2 -18.71 -13.35 -5.63
CA ILE A 2 -18.37 -12.25 -4.72
C ILE A 2 -19.18 -12.46 -3.44
N HIS A 3 -18.50 -12.71 -2.32
CA HIS A 3 -19.16 -12.89 -1.02
C HIS A 3 -19.16 -11.59 -0.20
N PRO A 4 -20.34 -10.96 0.04
CA PRO A 4 -20.43 -9.80 0.92
C PRO A 4 -20.36 -10.23 2.39
N LEU A 5 -19.32 -9.79 3.10
CA LEU A 5 -19.14 -10.08 4.52
C LEU A 5 -19.74 -8.98 5.41
N ASN A 6 -20.43 -9.39 6.48
CA ASN A 6 -21.05 -8.49 7.45
C ASN A 6 -20.42 -8.66 8.85
N ASN A 7 -19.60 -7.68 9.23
CA ASN A 7 -19.13 -7.32 10.57
C ASN A 7 -18.18 -8.26 11.36
N ARG A 8 -17.07 -7.65 11.83
CA ARG A 8 -16.22 -7.96 13.00
C ARG A 8 -15.38 -9.24 13.02
N GLU A 9 -15.38 -10.08 12.00
CA GLU A 9 -14.57 -11.30 12.02
C GLU A 9 -13.11 -11.06 11.61
N MET A 10 -12.21 -11.85 12.21
CA MET A 10 -10.85 -12.07 11.71
C MET A 10 -10.96 -13.19 10.68
N ILE A 11 -10.62 -12.88 9.43
CA ILE A 11 -10.79 -13.81 8.33
C ILE A 11 -9.41 -14.09 7.76
N SER A 12 -9.10 -15.37 7.55
CA SER A 12 -7.93 -15.81 6.78
C SER A 12 -8.46 -16.40 5.48
N LEU A 13 -8.17 -15.74 4.37
CA LEU A 13 -8.53 -16.21 3.04
C LEU A 13 -7.29 -16.84 2.42
N ARG A 14 -7.28 -18.18 2.34
CA ARG A 14 -6.16 -18.92 1.77
C ARG A 14 -6.21 -19.00 0.24
N ILE A 15 -7.40 -18.88 -0.37
CA ILE A 15 -7.61 -19.03 -1.82
C ILE A 15 -8.93 -18.37 -2.25
N GLN A 16 -9.11 -17.05 -2.12
CA GLN A 16 -10.27 -16.37 -2.73
C GLN A 16 -9.85 -15.23 -3.65
N PRO A 17 -10.30 -15.23 -4.93
CA PRO A 17 -9.76 -14.32 -5.93
C PRO A 17 -10.26 -12.87 -5.76
N ASN A 18 -11.42 -12.64 -5.14
CA ASN A 18 -11.97 -11.29 -4.99
C ASN A 18 -12.89 -11.16 -3.76
N LEU A 19 -12.61 -10.21 -2.86
CA LEU A 19 -13.42 -9.92 -1.67
C LEU A 19 -13.99 -8.49 -1.71
N ILE A 20 -15.29 -8.35 -1.41
CA ILE A 20 -15.94 -7.05 -1.22
C ILE A 20 -16.50 -6.94 0.20
N ALA A 21 -15.96 -5.99 0.97
CA ALA A 21 -16.43 -5.67 2.31
C ALA A 21 -17.11 -4.29 2.32
N HIS A 22 -18.43 -4.28 2.51
CA HIS A 22 -19.22 -3.05 2.57
C HIS A 22 -19.15 -2.34 3.93
N ARG A 23 -18.81 -3.05 5.01
CA ARG A 23 -18.86 -2.53 6.40
C ARG A 23 -17.50 -2.50 7.09
N ARG A 24 -17.48 -2.62 8.43
CA ARG A 24 -16.27 -2.55 9.25
C ARG A 24 -15.69 -3.96 9.40
N LEU A 25 -14.43 -4.11 9.01
CA LEU A 25 -13.61 -5.28 9.33
C LEU A 25 -12.60 -4.90 10.40
N SER A 26 -12.46 -5.76 11.39
CA SER A 26 -11.50 -5.58 12.48
C SER A 26 -10.10 -5.94 11.98
N SER A 27 -9.94 -7.16 11.45
CA SER A 27 -8.70 -7.65 10.88
C SER A 27 -9.01 -8.54 9.68
N LEU A 28 -8.09 -8.61 8.73
CA LEU A 28 -8.14 -9.54 7.63
C LEU A 28 -6.73 -9.97 7.27
N THR A 29 -6.56 -11.26 7.03
CA THR A 29 -5.35 -11.83 6.46
C THR A 29 -5.70 -12.43 5.10
N VAL A 30 -4.94 -12.07 4.09
CA VAL A 30 -5.06 -12.61 2.74
C VAL A 30 -3.75 -13.27 2.40
N ASP A 31 -3.79 -14.59 2.21
CA ASP A 31 -2.64 -15.36 1.79
C ASP A 31 -2.90 -15.85 0.37
N SER A 32 -2.10 -15.41 -0.59
CA SER A 32 -2.27 -15.81 -1.98
C SER A 32 -1.08 -16.58 -2.51
N LEU A 33 -1.35 -17.83 -2.90
CA LEU A 33 -0.36 -18.74 -3.49
C LEU A 33 -0.77 -19.05 -4.93
N ARG A 34 0.06 -18.60 -5.88
CA ARG A 34 -0.10 -18.81 -7.34
C ARG A 34 -1.45 -18.36 -7.96
N SER A 35 -2.28 -17.61 -7.24
CA SER A 35 -3.54 -17.05 -7.74
C SER A 35 -3.62 -15.55 -7.47
N PRO A 36 -4.18 -14.72 -8.36
CA PRO A 36 -4.39 -13.30 -8.09
C PRO A 36 -5.44 -13.11 -6.97
N SER A 37 -5.28 -12.06 -6.16
CA SER A 37 -6.27 -11.67 -5.15
C SER A 37 -6.60 -10.18 -5.21
N THR A 38 -7.88 -9.83 -5.24
CA THR A 38 -8.34 -8.44 -5.11
C THR A 38 -9.19 -8.26 -3.87
N LEU A 39 -8.99 -7.14 -3.18
CA LEU A 39 -9.84 -6.74 -2.07
C LEU A 39 -10.38 -5.33 -2.24
N PHE A 40 -11.68 -5.18 -2.00
CA PHE A 40 -12.36 -3.91 -1.93
C PHE A 40 -12.99 -3.68 -0.55
N ALA A 41 -12.54 -2.65 0.18
CA ALA A 41 -13.12 -2.24 1.46
C ALA A 41 -13.71 -0.82 1.39
N ASN A 42 -15.03 -0.73 1.53
CA ASN A 42 -15.74 0.54 1.41
C ASN A 42 -15.57 1.45 2.63
N ARG A 43 -15.70 0.91 3.85
CA ARG A 43 -15.92 1.73 5.05
C ARG A 43 -14.72 1.81 5.97
N ARG A 44 -14.34 0.73 6.63
CA ARG A 44 -13.17 0.71 7.53
C ARG A 44 -12.60 -0.69 7.62
N LEU A 45 -11.27 -0.75 7.57
CA LEU A 45 -10.49 -1.93 7.90
C LEU A 45 -9.46 -1.48 8.93
N SER A 46 -9.45 -2.09 10.12
CA SER A 46 -8.51 -1.66 11.16
C SER A 46 -7.11 -2.21 10.86
N SER A 47 -7.00 -3.52 10.62
CA SER A 47 -5.75 -4.17 10.21
C SER A 47 -5.95 -5.00 8.95
N LEU A 48 -4.91 -5.05 8.12
CA LEU A 48 -4.81 -5.96 6.98
C LEU A 48 -3.39 -6.50 6.90
N THR A 49 -3.28 -7.81 6.74
CA THR A 49 -2.04 -8.46 6.32
C THR A 49 -2.28 -9.11 4.97
N VAL A 50 -1.38 -8.88 4.02
CA VAL A 50 -1.39 -9.54 2.72
C VAL A 50 -0.05 -10.23 2.55
N ASP A 51 -0.07 -11.56 2.42
CA ASP A 51 1.07 -12.34 1.97
C ASP A 51 0.81 -12.84 0.55
N SER A 52 1.75 -12.62 -0.35
CA SER A 52 1.63 -12.96 -1.76
C SER A 52 2.88 -13.64 -2.28
N HIS A 53 2.76 -14.91 -2.65
CA HIS A 53 3.83 -15.68 -3.27
C HIS A 53 3.51 -16.08 -4.71
N ARG A 54 4.28 -15.55 -5.66
CA ARG A 54 4.09 -15.70 -7.11
C ARG A 54 2.66 -15.35 -7.54
N SER A 55 2.11 -14.26 -7.01
CA SER A 55 0.70 -13.90 -7.17
C SER A 55 0.49 -12.41 -7.03
N PRO A 56 -0.15 -11.74 -8.00
CA PRO A 56 -0.43 -10.32 -7.85
C PRO A 56 -1.53 -10.08 -6.80
N SER A 57 -1.38 -9.03 -6.01
CA SER A 57 -2.41 -8.59 -5.07
C SER A 57 -2.82 -7.13 -5.32
N THR A 58 -4.13 -6.86 -5.26
CA THR A 58 -4.67 -5.50 -5.38
C THR A 58 -5.62 -5.20 -4.22
N LEU A 59 -5.38 -4.08 -3.56
CA LEU A 59 -6.21 -3.60 -2.45
C LEU A 59 -6.78 -2.22 -2.76
N ILE A 60 -8.08 -2.05 -2.60
CA ILE A 60 -8.77 -0.77 -2.76
C ILE A 60 -9.54 -0.45 -1.47
N VAL A 61 -9.22 0.68 -0.84
CA VAL A 61 -9.89 1.16 0.37
C VAL A 61 -10.40 2.60 0.20
N HIS A 62 -11.72 2.77 0.34
CA HIS A 62 -12.36 4.08 0.14
C HIS A 62 -12.23 5.03 1.34
N ARG A 63 -12.55 4.58 2.56
CA ARG A 63 -12.65 5.51 3.70
C ARG A 63 -11.45 5.52 4.64
N ARG A 64 -11.15 4.40 5.30
CA ARG A 64 -10.13 4.36 6.34
C ARG A 64 -9.50 2.98 6.44
N LEU A 65 -8.18 3.01 6.50
CA LEU A 65 -7.33 1.88 6.77
C LEU A 65 -6.36 2.30 7.87
N SER A 66 -6.29 1.55 8.96
CA SER A 66 -5.43 1.95 10.09
C SER A 66 -4.03 1.39 9.90
N SER A 67 -3.91 0.07 9.77
CA SER A 67 -2.64 -0.59 9.48
C SER A 67 -2.75 -1.52 8.29
N VAL A 68 -1.67 -1.59 7.52
CA VAL A 68 -1.46 -2.60 6.48
C VAL A 68 -0.03 -3.09 6.55
N THR A 69 0.12 -4.40 6.45
CA THR A 69 1.39 -5.04 6.13
C THR A 69 1.20 -5.80 4.82
N VAL A 70 2.12 -5.61 3.88
CA VAL A 70 2.17 -6.34 2.63
C VAL A 70 3.53 -7.00 2.50
N ASP A 71 3.53 -8.32 2.45
CA ASP A 71 4.72 -9.13 2.23
C ASP A 71 4.58 -9.78 0.86
N SER A 72 5.57 -9.59 -0.01
CA SER A 72 5.48 -10.02 -1.40
C SER A 72 6.76 -10.66 -1.90
N LEU A 73 6.67 -11.95 -2.24
CA LEU A 73 7.77 -12.71 -2.84
C LEU A 73 7.45 -13.07 -4.30
N ARG A 74 8.19 -12.46 -5.23
CA ARG A 74 8.00 -12.61 -6.69
C ARG A 74 6.57 -12.26 -7.14
N SER A 75 5.99 -11.24 -6.55
CA SER A 75 4.57 -10.89 -6.64
C SER A 75 4.41 -9.38 -6.70
N PRO A 76 3.77 -8.79 -7.71
CA PRO A 76 3.48 -7.37 -7.68
C PRO A 76 2.33 -7.09 -6.68
N SER A 77 2.42 -5.97 -5.96
CA SER A 77 1.35 -5.52 -5.07
C SER A 77 0.92 -4.09 -5.39
N THR A 78 -0.38 -3.84 -5.41
CA THR A 78 -0.96 -2.51 -5.65
C THR A 78 -1.95 -2.14 -4.56
N LEU A 79 -1.76 -0.96 -3.96
CA LEU A 79 -2.64 -0.43 -2.91
C LEU A 79 -3.21 0.93 -3.31
N PHE A 80 -4.53 1.04 -3.26
CA PHE A 80 -5.26 2.29 -3.46
C PHE A 80 -5.98 2.72 -2.17
N GLY A 81 -5.63 3.90 -1.63
CA GLY A 81 -6.26 4.51 -0.46
C GLY A 81 -6.85 5.90 -0.75
N HIS A 82 -8.18 6.03 -0.76
CA HIS A 82 -8.83 7.30 -1.11
C HIS A 82 -8.78 8.37 0.00
N ARG A 83 -9.07 8.02 1.26
CA ARG A 83 -9.33 9.05 2.30
C ARG A 83 -8.31 9.09 3.43
N ARG A 84 -7.96 7.97 4.06
CA ARG A 84 -6.93 7.93 5.12
C ARG A 84 -6.30 6.55 5.22
N LEU A 85 -4.98 6.52 5.25
CA LEU A 85 -4.15 5.39 5.62
C LEU A 85 -3.23 5.84 6.76
N SER A 86 -3.27 5.19 7.92
CA SER A 86 -2.43 5.62 9.06
C SER A 86 -1.02 5.03 8.93
N SER A 87 -0.89 3.73 8.78
CA SER A 87 0.41 3.06 8.59
C SER A 87 0.35 2.02 7.48
N LEU A 88 1.37 2.00 6.63
CA LEU A 88 1.64 0.92 5.72
C LEU A 88 3.10 0.51 5.82
N THR A 89 3.32 -0.79 5.91
CA THR A 89 4.62 -1.44 5.77
C THR A 89 4.56 -2.34 4.54
N VAL A 90 5.58 -2.26 3.70
CA VAL A 90 5.75 -3.15 2.55
C VAL A 90 7.11 -3.80 2.64
N ASP A 91 7.14 -5.12 2.66
CA ASP A 91 8.32 -5.94 2.44
C ASP A 91 8.21 -6.61 1.07
N SER A 92 9.22 -6.44 0.23
CA SER A 92 9.21 -6.91 -1.15
C SER A 92 10.53 -7.52 -1.57
N HIS A 93 10.50 -8.80 -1.93
CA HIS A 93 11.64 -9.50 -2.50
C HIS A 93 11.37 -9.92 -3.95
N ARG A 94 12.09 -9.29 -4.90
CA ARG A 94 11.88 -9.41 -6.36
C ARG A 94 10.42 -9.12 -6.78
N SER A 95 9.83 -8.09 -6.19
CA SER A 95 8.40 -7.79 -6.23
C SER A 95 8.22 -6.28 -6.36
N PRO A 96 7.62 -5.75 -7.44
CA PRO A 96 7.32 -4.34 -7.50
C PRO A 96 6.13 -4.00 -6.59
N SER A 97 6.16 -2.85 -5.94
CA SER A 97 5.02 -2.34 -5.15
C SER A 97 4.61 -0.95 -5.60
N THR A 98 3.29 -0.72 -5.68
CA THR A 98 2.72 0.58 -6.03
C THR A 98 1.67 1.01 -5.02
N LEU A 99 1.80 2.23 -4.51
CA LEU A 99 0.82 2.86 -3.64
C LEU A 99 0.27 4.16 -4.21
N PHE A 100 -1.05 4.30 -4.14
CA PHE A 100 -1.75 5.56 -4.34
C PHE A 100 -2.53 5.98 -3.08
N ALA A 101 -2.12 7.08 -2.45
CA ALA A 101 -2.82 7.69 -1.31
C ALA A 101 -3.33 9.10 -1.65
N HIS A 102 -4.64 9.25 -1.78
CA HIS A 102 -5.21 10.50 -2.29
C HIS A 102 -5.32 11.62 -1.23
N ARG A 103 -5.61 11.31 0.04
CA ARG A 103 -5.80 12.36 1.06
C ARG A 103 -4.73 12.44 2.13
N ARG A 104 -4.44 11.33 2.81
CA ARG A 104 -3.49 11.30 3.93
C ARG A 104 -2.90 9.92 4.07
N LEU A 105 -1.58 9.88 4.13
CA LEU A 105 -0.76 8.77 4.57
C LEU A 105 0.10 9.28 5.74
N SER A 106 -0.04 8.67 6.92
CA SER A 106 0.72 9.12 8.09
C SER A 106 2.13 8.53 8.09
N SER A 107 2.26 7.22 7.94
CA SER A 107 3.55 6.55 7.82
C SER A 107 3.56 5.60 6.64
N PHE A 108 4.68 5.57 5.92
CA PHE A 108 5.00 4.54 4.96
C PHE A 108 6.41 4.04 5.19
N THR A 109 6.56 2.73 5.31
CA THR A 109 7.84 2.05 5.40
C THR A 109 7.92 1.06 4.25
N VAL A 110 9.04 1.07 3.53
CA VAL A 110 9.36 0.08 2.50
C VAL A 110 10.68 -0.57 2.85
N ASP A 111 10.69 -1.88 2.84
CA ASP A 111 11.89 -2.71 2.73
C ASP A 111 11.85 -3.46 1.40
N SER A 112 12.95 -3.41 0.64
CA SER A 112 12.95 -3.88 -0.74
C SER A 112 14.28 -4.45 -1.20
N LEU A 113 14.29 -5.75 -1.53
CA LEU A 113 15.42 -6.40 -2.17
C LEU A 113 15.12 -6.71 -3.64
N ARG A 114 15.83 -6.02 -4.55
CA ARG A 114 15.64 -6.11 -6.01
C ARG A 114 14.19 -5.87 -6.45
N SER A 115 13.56 -4.87 -5.85
CA SER A 115 12.11 -4.64 -5.89
C SER A 115 11.82 -3.14 -6.02
N PRO A 116 11.41 -2.64 -7.20
CA PRO A 116 11.12 -1.22 -7.31
C PRO A 116 9.86 -0.86 -6.51
N SER A 117 9.86 0.33 -5.90
CA SER A 117 8.70 0.85 -5.18
C SER A 117 8.26 2.20 -5.73
N THR A 118 6.95 2.40 -5.89
CA THR A 118 6.37 3.67 -6.33
C THR A 118 5.30 4.14 -5.36
N LEU A 119 5.43 5.38 -4.90
CA LEU A 119 4.43 6.03 -4.06
C LEU A 119 3.90 7.31 -4.71
N PHE A 120 2.57 7.44 -4.73
CA PHE A 120 1.88 8.68 -5.06
C PHE A 120 1.02 9.16 -3.89
N ALA A 121 1.38 10.30 -3.29
CA ALA A 121 0.68 10.92 -2.17
C ALA A 121 0.18 12.32 -2.55
N HIS A 122 -1.12 12.43 -2.81
CA HIS A 122 -1.66 13.66 -3.39
C HIS A 122 -1.80 14.82 -2.38
N ARG A 123 -2.08 14.57 -1.11
CA ARG A 123 -2.32 15.68 -0.15
C ARG A 123 -1.39 15.75 1.05
N ARG A 124 -1.08 14.64 1.73
CA ARG A 124 -0.12 14.63 2.84
C ARG A 124 0.51 13.26 3.01
N LEU A 125 1.84 13.25 3.08
CA LEU A 125 2.65 12.19 3.66
C LEU A 125 3.39 12.77 4.87
N SER A 126 3.24 12.16 6.04
CA SER A 126 3.94 12.64 7.24
C SER A 126 5.35 12.03 7.33
N LEU A 127 5.47 10.71 7.25
CA LEU A 127 6.75 10.01 7.33
C LEU A 127 6.88 9.03 6.17
N LEU A 128 8.06 9.05 5.52
CA LEU A 128 8.54 8.00 4.65
C LEU A 128 9.85 7.45 5.17
N THR A 129 9.94 6.13 5.28
CA THR A 129 11.19 5.39 5.43
C THR A 129 11.31 4.41 4.27
N VAL A 130 12.45 4.42 3.58
CA VAL A 130 12.78 3.45 2.54
C VAL A 130 14.10 2.81 2.88
N ASP A 131 14.13 1.49 2.94
CA ASP A 131 15.32 0.66 2.92
C ASP A 131 15.31 -0.16 1.62
N SER A 132 16.43 -0.17 0.93
CA SER A 132 16.51 -0.73 -0.41
C SER A 132 17.88 -1.27 -0.76
N LEU A 133 17.91 -2.52 -1.22
CA LEU A 133 19.10 -3.15 -1.78
C LEU A 133 18.88 -3.48 -3.26
N CYS A 134 19.63 -2.81 -4.14
CA CYS A 134 19.50 -2.94 -5.59
C CYS A 134 18.07 -2.64 -6.12
N SER A 135 17.37 -1.71 -5.48
CA SER A 135 15.98 -1.36 -5.79
C SER A 135 15.83 0.15 -5.99
N PRO A 136 15.28 0.64 -7.11
CA PRO A 136 14.93 2.05 -7.23
C PRO A 136 13.61 2.35 -6.51
N SER A 137 13.51 3.53 -5.91
CA SER A 137 12.28 4.01 -5.28
C SER A 137 11.86 5.36 -5.86
N THR A 138 10.59 5.49 -6.25
CA THR A 138 10.02 6.74 -6.78
C THR A 138 8.95 7.26 -5.83
N LEU A 139 9.10 8.49 -5.36
CA LEU A 139 8.08 9.17 -4.57
C LEU A 139 7.57 10.42 -5.27
N PHE A 140 6.24 10.52 -5.36
CA PHE A 140 5.54 11.71 -5.74
C PHE A 140 4.65 12.24 -4.60
N ALA A 141 4.95 13.46 -4.11
CA ALA A 141 4.10 14.14 -3.12
C ALA A 141 3.64 15.52 -3.63
N HIS A 142 2.34 15.64 -3.89
CA HIS A 142 1.75 16.83 -4.54
C HIS A 142 1.47 18.01 -3.58
N ARG A 143 1.69 17.86 -2.27
CA ARG A 143 1.43 18.97 -1.33
C ARG A 143 2.37 19.03 -0.14
N ARG A 144 2.50 17.94 0.62
CA ARG A 144 3.29 17.94 1.85
C ARG A 144 3.94 16.58 2.08
N LEU A 145 5.25 16.63 2.29
CA LEU A 145 6.08 15.58 2.87
C LEU A 145 6.75 16.19 4.10
N SER A 146 6.55 15.61 5.29
CA SER A 146 7.13 16.15 6.53
C SER A 146 8.51 15.57 6.84
N SER A 147 8.71 14.27 6.67
CA SER A 147 10.01 13.62 6.90
C SER A 147 10.26 12.53 5.85
N LEU A 148 11.54 12.35 5.51
CA LEU A 148 12.04 11.35 4.57
C LEU A 148 13.36 10.78 5.08
N THR A 149 13.40 9.46 5.23
CA THR A 149 14.63 8.69 5.43
C THR A 149 14.75 7.69 4.29
N VAL A 150 15.91 7.67 3.62
CA VAL A 150 16.22 6.71 2.56
C VAL A 150 17.59 6.12 2.86
N ASP A 151 17.61 4.80 3.01
CA ASP A 151 18.81 4.00 2.92
C ASP A 151 18.75 3.17 1.62
N SER A 152 19.79 3.27 0.81
CA SER A 152 19.80 2.65 -0.51
C SER A 152 21.19 2.22 -0.90
N HIS A 153 21.37 0.91 -1.06
CA HIS A 153 22.60 0.33 -1.56
C HIS A 153 22.47 0.01 -3.04
N ARG A 154 23.32 0.65 -3.86
CA ARG A 154 23.51 0.37 -5.30
C ARG A 154 22.30 0.70 -6.20
N SER A 155 21.45 1.64 -5.81
CA SER A 155 20.31 2.09 -6.63
C SER A 155 19.91 3.54 -6.35
N PRO A 156 19.42 4.28 -7.36
CA PRO A 156 18.98 5.67 -7.19
C PRO A 156 17.55 5.78 -6.64
N SER A 157 17.31 6.78 -5.79
CA SER A 157 15.98 7.20 -5.34
C SER A 157 15.53 8.49 -6.03
N LEU A 158 14.33 8.53 -6.61
CA LEU A 158 13.76 9.72 -7.25
C LEU A 158 12.66 10.33 -6.39
N LEU A 159 12.82 11.62 -6.06
CA LEU A 159 11.84 12.40 -5.29
C LEU A 159 11.23 13.54 -6.12
N GLY A 160 9.97 13.38 -6.51
CA GLY A 160 9.16 14.43 -7.16
C GLY A 160 8.26 15.15 -6.15
N LYS A 161 8.51 16.45 -5.93
CA LYS A 161 7.59 17.34 -5.20
C LYS A 161 6.91 18.27 -6.20
N MET A 162 5.66 17.98 -6.56
CA MET A 162 4.85 18.97 -7.28
C MET A 162 4.22 19.93 -6.27
N ARG A 163 4.60 21.21 -6.35
CA ARG A 163 3.87 22.30 -5.70
C ARG A 163 2.83 22.80 -6.69
N LYS A 164 1.61 23.08 -6.21
CA LYS A 164 0.61 23.79 -7.01
C LYS A 164 1.23 25.14 -7.39
N ALA A 165 1.42 25.41 -8.69
CA ALA A 165 1.57 26.77 -9.17
C ALA A 165 0.28 27.49 -8.76
N THR A 166 0.38 28.43 -7.85
CA THR A 166 -0.66 29.45 -7.72
C THR A 166 -0.50 30.33 -8.95
N GLU A 167 -1.27 30.09 -10.00
CA GLU A 167 -1.68 31.17 -10.88
C GLU A 167 -2.40 32.18 -10.01
N SER A 168 -1.72 33.30 -9.75
CA SER A 168 -2.33 34.53 -9.28
C SER A 168 -2.86 35.24 -10.51
N GLU A 169 -4.19 35.32 -10.61
CA GLU A 169 -4.90 36.34 -11.39
C GLU A 169 -5.64 37.23 -10.40
#